data_AF-A0A843G6V5-F1
#
_entry.id   AF-A0A843G6V5-F1
#
_cell.length_a   1.000
_cell.length_b   1.000
_cell.length_c   1.000
_cell.angle_alpha   90.00
_cell.angle_beta   90.00
_cell.angle_gamma   90.00
#
_symmetry.space_group_name_H-M   'P 1'
#
loop_
_entity.id
_entity.type
_entity.pdbx_description
1 polymer ?
#
loop_
_entity_poly.entity_id
_entity_poly.type
_entity_poly.pdbx_seq_one_letter_code
_entity_poly.pdbx_strand_id
1 'polypeptide(L)' 'MKHISDSERLTQAMLNRTENRLKEAERKIAKQEAQIRVRDEYISELKATNRTLCNQISSLFSYHRNHV' A
#
# COMPACT_ATOMS: atom_id res chain seq x y z
N MET A 1 -20.29 21.63 42.69
CA MET A 1 -19.18 21.11 41.88
C MET A 1 -19.43 19.63 41.63
N LYS A 2 -19.38 19.14 40.38
CA LYS A 2 -19.51 17.70 40.11
C LYS A 2 -18.23 17.01 40.60
N HIS A 3 -18.36 16.14 41.60
CA HIS A 3 -17.27 15.27 42.03
C HIS A 3 -17.16 14.13 41.03
N ILE A 4 -16.10 14.14 40.23
CA ILE A 4 -15.73 13.00 39.39
C ILE A 4 -15.10 11.95 40.30
N SER A 5 -15.64 10.74 40.24
CA SER A 5 -15.12 9.57 40.95
C SER A 5 -13.80 9.09 40.34
N ASP A 6 -12.98 8.41 41.12
CA ASP A 6 -11.72 7.84 40.62
C ASP A 6 -11.97 6.78 39.52
N SER A 7 -13.13 6.12 39.53
CA SER A 7 -13.58 5.22 38.47
C SER A 7 -13.75 5.94 37.12
N GLU A 8 -14.34 7.14 37.12
CA GLU A 8 -14.49 7.94 35.90
C GLU A 8 -13.14 8.43 35.37
N ARG A 9 -12.19 8.79 36.25
CA ARG A 9 -10.82 9.15 35.85
C ARG A 9 -10.08 7.99 35.19
N LEU A 10 -10.18 6.80 35.77
CA LEU A 10 -9.57 5.58 35.21
C LEU A 10 -10.17 5.23 33.85
N THR A 11 -11.50 5.30 33.74
CA THR A 11 -12.22 5.10 32.47
C THR A 11 -11.74 6.08 31.40
N GLN A 12 -11.64 7.37 31.72
CA GLN A 12 -11.16 8.38 30.78
C GLN A 12 -9.71 8.14 30.35
N ALA A 13 -8.84 7.73 31.28
CA ALA A 13 -7.46 7.40 30.96
C ALA A 13 -7.35 6.18 30.03
N MET A 14 -8.18 5.16 30.24
CA MET A 14 -8.26 3.99 29.37
C MET A 14 -8.79 4.34 27.97
N LEU A 15 -9.82 5.18 27.89
CA LEU A 15 -10.37 5.67 26.63
C LEU A 15 -9.29 6.41 25.83
N ASN A 16 -8.62 7.38 26.45
CA ASN A 16 -7.57 8.16 25.80
C ASN A 16 -6.42 7.27 25.29
N ARG A 17 -6.01 6.26 26.06
CA ARG A 17 -4.98 5.29 25.63
C ARG A 17 -5.45 4.48 24.42
N THR A 18 -6.71 4.08 24.41
CA THR A 18 -7.29 3.29 23.31
C THR A 18 -7.42 4.13 22.05
N GLU A 19 -7.89 5.36 22.15
CA GLU A 19 -7.96 6.30 21.03
C GLU A 19 -6.59 6.59 20.43
N ASN A 20 -5.56 6.77 21.27
CA ASN A 20 -4.20 6.99 20.79
C ASN A 20 -3.65 5.76 20.05
N ARG A 21 -3.93 4.55 20.56
CA ARG A 21 -3.55 3.30 19.89
C ARG A 21 -4.28 3.14 18.55
N LEU A 22 -5.57 3.50 18.49
CA LEU A 22 -6.34 3.47 17.25
C LEU A 22 -5.76 4.42 16.22
N LYS A 23 -5.47 5.67 16.59
CA LYS A 23 -4.82 6.66 15.71
C LYS A 23 -3.46 6.18 15.20
N GLU A 24 -2.67 5.50 16.04
CA GLU A 24 -1.39 4.92 15.62
C GLU A 24 -1.58 3.78 14.60
N ALA A 25 -2.59 2.93 14.82
CA ALA A 25 -2.93 1.85 13.89
C ALA A 25 -3.41 2.40 12.54
N GLU A 26 -4.28 3.41 12.53
CA GLU A 26 -4.75 4.08 11.30
C GLU A 26 -3.58 4.67 10.50
N ARG A 27 -2.62 5.33 11.18
CA ARG A 27 -1.41 5.84 10.53
C ARG A 27 -0.54 4.74 9.93
N LYS A 28 -0.42 3.59 10.61
CA LYS A 28 0.32 2.42 10.08
C LYS A 28 -0.36 1.86 8.83
N ILE A 29 -1.69 1.72 8.85
CA ILE A 29 -2.48 1.25 7.71
C ILE A 29 -2.30 2.21 6.53
N ALA A 30 -2.46 3.52 6.73
CA ALA A 30 -2.28 4.51 5.67
C ALA A 30 -0.88 4.46 5.03
N LYS A 31 0.17 4.22 5.83
CA LYS A 31 1.53 4.02 5.33
C LYS A 31 1.65 2.75 4.48
N GLN A 32 1.04 1.65 4.93
CA GLN A 32 1.04 0.39 4.19
C GLN A 32 0.28 0.50 2.87
N GLU A 33 -0.87 1.16 2.86
CA GLU A 33 -1.64 1.43 1.64
C GLU A 33 -0.84 2.25 0.63
N ALA A 34 -0.12 3.28 1.09
CA ALA A 34 0.77 4.05 0.23
C ALA A 34 1.89 3.18 -0.36
N GLN A 35 2.47 2.28 0.42
CA GLN A 35 3.48 1.33 -0.07
C GLN A 35 2.91 0.35 -1.10
N ILE A 36 1.67 -0.11 -0.90
CA ILE A 36 0.98 -0.98 -1.86
C ILE A 36 0.78 -0.25 -3.19
N ARG A 37 0.30 1.00 -3.17
CA ARG A 37 0.11 1.81 -4.39
C ARG A 37 1.41 1.95 -5.20
N VAL A 38 2.52 2.27 -4.55
CA VAL A 38 3.83 2.36 -5.23
C VAL A 38 4.25 1.03 -5.85
N ARG A 39 3.98 -0.09 -5.16
CA ARG A 39 4.28 -1.43 -5.69
C ARG A 39 3.39 -1.78 -6.89
N ASP A 40 2.12 -1.41 -6.85
CA ASP A 40 1.18 -1.65 -7.95
C ASP A 40 1.57 -0.86 -9.21
N GLU A 41 1.99 0.39 -9.03
CA GLU A 41 2.55 1.23 -10.11
C GLU A 41 3.78 0.56 -10.74
N TYR A 42 4.73 0.12 -9.92
CA TYR A 42 5.93 -0.57 -10.38
C TYR A 42 5.61 -1.88 -11.13
N ILE A 43 4.64 -2.67 -10.64
CA ILE A 43 4.17 -3.87 -11.34
C ILE A 43 3.55 -3.52 -12.69
N SER A 44 2.82 -2.41 -12.78
CA SER A 44 2.23 -1.93 -14.03
C SER A 44 3.31 -1.59 -15.07
N GLU A 45 4.37 -0.89 -14.65
CA GLU A 45 5.52 -0.57 -15.49
C GLU A 45 6.24 -1.83 -15.97
N LEU A 46 6.49 -2.79 -15.07
CA LEU A 46 7.10 -4.06 -15.44
C LEU A 46 6.26 -4.83 -16.46
N LYS A 47 4.93 -4.85 -16.31
CA LYS A 47 4.01 -5.47 -17.29
C LYS A 47 4.06 -4.76 -18.65
N ALA A 48 4.16 -3.43 -18.67
CA ALA A 48 4.31 -2.67 -19.92
C ALA A 48 5.64 -3.02 -20.62
N THR A 49 6.75 -2.99 -19.87
CA THR A 49 8.07 -3.36 -20.37
C THR A 49 8.10 -4.79 -20.92
N ASN A 50 7.52 -5.75 -20.19
CA ASN A 50 7.46 -7.14 -20.64
C ASN A 50 6.70 -7.29 -21.96
N ARG A 51 5.56 -6.60 -22.13
CA ARG A 51 4.82 -6.61 -23.41
C ARG A 51 5.65 -6.05 -24.56
N THR A 52 6.36 -4.94 -24.34
CA THR A 52 7.25 -4.35 -25.35
C THR A 52 8.35 -5.31 -25.76
N LEU A 53 9.01 -5.96 -24.80
CA LEU A 53 10.06 -6.95 -25.06
C LEU A 53 9.51 -8.17 -25.83
N CYS A 54 8.34 -8.69 -25.43
CA CYS A 54 7.68 -9.80 -26.13
C CYS A 54 7.36 -9.44 -27.59
N ASN A 55 6.90 -8.22 -27.85
CA ASN A 55 6.66 -7.74 -29.21
C ASN A 55 7.96 -7.63 -30.01
N GLN A 56 9.02 -7.06 -29.44
CA GLN A 56 10.33 -6.95 -30.09
C GLN A 56 10.89 -8.32 -30.48
N ILE A 57 10.81 -9.29 -29.57
CA ILE A 57 11.24 -10.67 -29.83
C ILE A 57 10.41 -11.28 -30.97
N SER A 58 9.10 -11.10 -30.96
CA SER A 58 8.22 -11.60 -32.02
C SER A 58 8.55 -10.98 -33.39
N SER A 59 8.83 -9.68 -33.43
CA SER A 59 9.27 -8.99 -34.64
C SER A 59 10.61 -9.51 -35.15
N LEU A 60 11.58 -9.77 -34.27
CA LEU A 60 12.87 -10.35 -34.64
C LEU A 60 12.72 -11.76 -35.23
N PHE A 61 11.88 -12.60 -34.62
CA PHE A 61 11.59 -13.93 -35.17
C PHE A 61 10.91 -13.86 -36.53
N SER A 62 9.93 -12.97 -36.70
CA SER A 62 9.28 -12.77 -37.99
C SER A 62 10.24 -12.25 -39.06
N TYR A 63 11.11 -11.30 -38.71
CA TYR A 63 12.13 -10.79 -39.62
C TYR A 63 13.09 -11.89 -40.05
N HIS A 64 13.64 -12.64 -39.08
CA HIS A 64 14.56 -13.73 -39.37
C HIS A 64 13.93 -14.79 -40.29
N ARG A 65 12.68 -15.18 -40.03
CA ARG A 65 11.94 -16.14 -40.87
C ARG A 65 11.72 -15.68 -42.31
N ASN A 66 11.63 -14.37 -42.56
CA ASN A 66 11.32 -13.81 -43.86
C ASN A 66 12.57 -13.41 -44.68
N HIS A 67 13.76 -13.38 -44.06
CA HIS A 67 14.98 -12.85 -44.66
C HIS A 67 16.20 -13.80 -44.57
N VAL A 68 16.00 -15.03 -44.09
CA VAL A 68 16.96 -16.13 -44.10
C VAL A 68 16.28 -17.35 -44.69
#